data_AF-A0A7S2AF02-F1
#
_entry.id   AF-A0A7S2AF02-F1
#
_cell.length_a   1.000
_cell.length_b   1.000
_cell.length_c   1.000
_cell.angle_alpha   90.00
_cell.angle_beta   90.00
_cell.angle_gamma   90.00
#
_symmetry.space_group_name_H-M   'P 1'
#
loop_
_entity.id
_entity.type
_entity.pdbx_description
1 polymer ?
#
loop_
_entity_poly.entity_id
_entity_poly.type
_entity_poly.pdbx_seq_one_letter_code
_entity_poly.pdbx_strand_id
1 'polypeptide(L)'
;SKAWDSFMRGKLKPVDFPKAAYEESAQVDYKDGVDIGVKGWADMLQSMVSSGYRPLMIRTLRRLRSAGFKLVALTNNYDTEPLPNPEEQAKADAEHQKFVALFDHFIESRVVGLSKPDQRFYDYALKAAGCTA
;
A
#
# COMPACT_ATOMS: atom_id res chain seq x y z
N SER A 1 11.50 1.16 -10.94
CA SER A 1 10.85 1.99 -11.97
C SER A 1 10.75 3.39 -11.41
N LYS A 2 11.16 4.41 -12.18
CA LYS A 2 11.09 5.83 -11.78
C LYS A 2 9.66 6.31 -11.57
N ALA A 3 8.73 5.87 -12.43
CA ALA A 3 7.31 6.19 -12.31
C ALA A 3 6.73 5.58 -11.02
N TRP A 4 7.02 4.30 -10.76
CA TRP A 4 6.58 3.61 -9.54
C TRP A 4 7.12 4.27 -8.28
N ASP A 5 8.43 4.56 -8.23
CA ASP A 5 9.05 5.17 -7.06
C ASP A 5 8.53 6.59 -6.80
N SER A 6 8.26 7.35 -7.87
CA SER A 6 7.67 8.69 -7.77
C SER A 6 6.22 8.63 -7.26
N PHE A 7 5.44 7.66 -7.74
CA PHE A 7 4.07 7.41 -7.31
C PHE A 7 3.99 7.05 -5.82
N MET A 8 4.80 6.06 -5.38
CA MET A 8 4.83 5.62 -3.99
C MET A 8 5.28 6.73 -3.02
N ARG A 9 6.00 7.74 -3.50
CA ARG A 9 6.46 8.90 -2.71
C ARG A 9 5.54 10.12 -2.83
N GLY A 10 4.38 9.97 -3.47
CA GLY A 10 3.41 11.06 -3.69
C GLY A 10 3.89 12.16 -4.64
N LYS A 11 5.01 11.94 -5.36
CA LYS A 11 5.54 12.89 -6.36
C LYS A 11 4.79 12.82 -7.68
N LEU A 12 4.17 11.67 -7.96
CA LEU A 12 3.35 11.43 -9.12
C LEU A 12 1.94 11.07 -8.65
N LYS A 13 0.91 11.74 -9.16
CA LYS A 13 -0.47 11.49 -8.75
C LYS A 13 -1.00 10.18 -9.36
N PRO A 14 -1.98 9.52 -8.72
CA PRO A 14 -2.61 8.31 -9.26
C PRO A 14 -3.09 8.44 -10.71
N VAL A 15 -3.66 9.60 -11.08
CA VAL A 15 -4.17 9.86 -12.44
C VAL A 15 -3.06 9.91 -13.50
N ASP A 16 -1.85 10.35 -13.12
CA ASP A 16 -0.71 10.50 -14.03
C ASP A 16 0.15 9.23 -14.13
N PHE A 17 0.04 8.36 -13.12
CA PHE A 17 0.86 7.15 -13.01
C PHE A 17 0.75 6.19 -14.22
N PRO A 18 -0.45 5.84 -14.74
CA PRO A 18 -0.56 4.89 -15.84
C PRO A 18 0.20 5.31 -17.11
N LYS A 19 0.14 6.60 -17.44
CA LYS A 19 0.85 7.15 -18.60
C LYS A 19 2.37 7.08 -18.38
N ALA A 20 2.84 7.53 -17.22
CA ALA A 20 4.26 7.53 -16.90
C ALA A 20 4.86 6.11 -16.85
N ALA A 21 4.13 5.15 -16.29
CA ALA A 21 4.54 3.75 -16.22
C ALA A 21 4.62 3.10 -17.62
N TYR A 22 3.63 3.39 -18.47
CA TYR A 22 3.63 2.95 -19.86
C TYR A 22 4.81 3.53 -20.65
N GLU A 23 5.03 4.84 -20.57
CA GLU A 23 6.14 5.52 -21.25
C GLU A 23 7.52 5.03 -20.77
N GLU A 24 7.69 4.79 -19.46
CA GLU A 24 8.93 4.21 -18.92
C GLU A 24 9.16 2.79 -19.45
N SER A 25 8.10 1.98 -19.57
CA SER A 25 8.20 0.61 -20.10
C SER A 25 8.56 0.61 -21.59
N ALA A 26 7.98 1.51 -22.37
CA ALA A 26 8.26 1.66 -23.79
C ALA A 26 9.72 2.08 -24.07
N GLN A 27 10.37 2.81 -23.16
CA GLN A 27 11.77 3.23 -23.30
C GLN A 27 12.77 2.06 -23.25
N VAL A 28 12.38 0.92 -22.69
CA VAL A 28 13.24 -0.26 -22.57
C VAL A 28 12.85 -1.39 -23.54
N ASP A 29 12.03 -1.08 -24.55
CA ASP A 29 11.45 -2.05 -25.51
C ASP A 29 10.76 -3.24 -24.81
N TYR A 30 10.20 -2.99 -23.61
CA TYR A 30 9.43 -4.01 -22.90
C TYR A 30 8.13 -4.27 -23.65
N LYS A 31 7.97 -5.51 -24.11
CA LYS A 31 6.72 -6.03 -24.68
C LYS A 31 6.08 -6.95 -23.65
N ASP A 32 4.98 -6.51 -23.07
CA ASP A 32 4.15 -7.30 -22.16
C ASP A 32 3.54 -8.56 -22.80
N GLY A 33 3.59 -8.67 -24.14
CA GLY A 33 3.02 -9.78 -24.91
C GLY A 33 1.50 -9.72 -25.08
N VAL A 34 0.84 -8.72 -24.49
CA VAL A 34 -0.62 -8.56 -24.46
C VAL A 34 -1.09 -7.12 -24.78
N ASP A 35 -0.15 -6.20 -24.96
CA ASP A 35 -0.31 -4.76 -25.22
C ASP A 35 -1.35 -4.10 -24.30
N ILE A 36 -1.08 -4.13 -22.99
CA ILE A 36 -1.98 -3.59 -21.98
C ILE A 36 -2.19 -2.07 -22.15
N GLY A 37 -1.22 -1.37 -22.73
CA GLY A 37 -1.26 0.08 -22.94
C GLY A 37 -1.44 0.89 -21.66
N VAL A 38 -1.68 2.19 -21.79
CA VAL A 38 -1.97 3.09 -20.66
C VAL A 38 -3.22 2.63 -19.89
N LYS A 39 -4.24 2.13 -20.61
CA LYS A 39 -5.49 1.65 -20.01
C LYS A 39 -5.25 0.47 -19.07
N GLY A 40 -4.44 -0.51 -19.47
CA GLY A 40 -4.18 -1.67 -18.65
C GLY A 40 -3.34 -1.36 -17.41
N TRP A 41 -2.44 -0.36 -17.46
CA TRP A 41 -1.81 0.18 -16.26
C TRP A 41 -2.83 0.83 -15.31
N ALA A 42 -3.84 1.53 -15.84
CA ALA A 42 -4.93 2.08 -15.03
C ALA A 42 -5.80 0.98 -14.42
N ASP A 43 -6.16 -0.05 -15.20
CA ASP A 43 -6.92 -1.22 -14.73
C ASP A 43 -6.14 -1.98 -13.63
N MET A 44 -4.81 -2.14 -13.80
CA MET A 44 -3.94 -2.71 -12.78
C MET A 44 -3.99 -1.90 -11.49
N LEU A 45 -3.82 -0.58 -11.56
CA LEU A 45 -3.87 0.28 -10.38
C LEU A 45 -5.24 0.20 -9.67
N GLN A 46 -6.33 0.16 -10.45
CA GLN A 46 -7.68 -0.01 -9.92
C GLN A 46 -7.85 -1.36 -9.20
N SER A 47 -7.28 -2.45 -9.77
CA SER A 47 -7.34 -3.78 -9.17
C SER A 47 -6.62 -3.88 -7.82
N MET A 48 -5.56 -3.08 -7.63
CA MET A 48 -4.85 -3.02 -6.35
C MET A 48 -5.71 -2.38 -5.26
N VAL A 49 -6.46 -1.33 -5.61
CA VAL A 49 -7.34 -0.60 -4.68
C VAL A 49 -8.60 -1.40 -4.34
N SER A 50 -9.14 -2.17 -5.29
CA SER A 50 -10.35 -2.97 -5.08
C SER A 50 -10.12 -4.27 -4.31
N SER A 51 -8.87 -4.62 -4.01
CA SER A 51 -8.55 -5.83 -3.26
C SER A 51 -8.86 -5.66 -1.76
N GLY A 52 -10.01 -6.19 -1.33
CA GLY A 52 -10.41 -6.17 0.08
C GLY A 52 -9.48 -6.99 1.00
N TYR A 53 -9.66 -6.85 2.31
CA TYR A 53 -8.85 -7.59 3.29
C TYR A 53 -9.07 -9.09 3.22
N ARG A 54 -7.98 -9.86 3.18
CA ARG A 54 -8.00 -11.33 3.10
C ARG A 54 -8.56 -11.93 4.41
N PRO A 55 -9.70 -12.67 4.40
CA PRO A 55 -10.31 -13.17 5.63
C PRO A 55 -9.41 -14.08 6.47
N LEU A 56 -8.59 -14.91 5.84
CA LEU A 56 -7.63 -15.79 6.54
C LEU A 56 -6.58 -14.98 7.33
N MET A 57 -6.11 -13.87 6.75
CA MET A 57 -5.14 -12.98 7.40
C MET A 57 -5.77 -12.35 8.65
N ILE A 58 -7.00 -11.83 8.54
CA ILE A 58 -7.73 -11.24 9.68
C ILE A 58 -7.92 -12.26 10.82
N ARG A 59 -8.30 -13.50 10.50
CA ARG A 59 -8.42 -14.57 11.52
C ARG A 59 -7.08 -14.86 12.19
N THR A 60 -5.98 -14.86 11.43
CA THR A 60 -4.65 -15.12 11.96
C THR A 60 -4.19 -14.01 12.90
N LEU A 61 -4.36 -12.74 12.51
CA LEU A 61 -4.04 -11.58 13.35
C LEU A 61 -4.78 -11.64 14.69
N ARG A 62 -6.08 -11.95 14.67
CA ARG A 62 -6.88 -12.10 15.89
C ARG A 62 -6.33 -13.20 16.81
N ARG A 63 -5.96 -14.36 16.26
CA ARG A 63 -5.39 -15.48 17.04
C ARG A 63 -4.04 -15.12 17.66
N LEU A 64 -3.17 -14.46 16.91
CA LEU A 64 -1.86 -14.00 17.43
C LEU A 64 -2.05 -12.99 18.56
N ARG A 65 -2.97 -12.02 18.39
CA ARG A 65 -3.30 -11.05 19.43
C ARG A 65 -3.86 -11.71 20.70
N SER A 66 -4.78 -12.67 20.55
CA SER A 66 -5.31 -13.46 21.68
C SER A 66 -4.24 -14.30 22.39
N ALA A 67 -3.19 -14.70 21.69
CA ALA A 67 -2.04 -15.40 22.25
C ALA A 67 -0.99 -14.46 22.88
N GLY A 68 -1.22 -13.15 22.90
CA GLY A 68 -0.34 -12.16 23.53
C GLY A 68 0.83 -11.68 22.66
N PHE A 69 0.83 -11.96 21.35
CA PHE A 69 1.85 -11.42 20.45
C PHE A 69 1.61 -9.94 20.17
N LYS A 70 2.70 -9.17 20.14
CA LYS A 70 2.70 -7.79 19.62
C LYS A 70 2.68 -7.82 18.09
N LEU A 71 1.74 -7.09 17.49
CA LEU A 71 1.52 -7.06 16.05
C LEU A 71 1.87 -5.69 15.48
N VAL A 72 2.77 -5.67 14.50
CA VAL A 72 3.19 -4.45 13.81
C VAL A 72 3.00 -4.62 12.30
N ALA A 73 2.24 -3.72 11.68
CA ALA A 73 2.10 -3.65 10.23
C ALA A 73 3.12 -2.66 9.64
N LEU A 74 3.81 -3.08 8.59
CA LEU A 74 4.65 -2.21 7.76
C LEU A 74 4.07 -2.17 6.35
N THR A 75 3.50 -1.04 5.96
CA THR A 75 2.88 -0.87 4.65
C THR A 75 3.62 0.14 3.78
N ASN A 76 3.93 -0.27 2.55
CA ASN A 76 4.32 0.68 1.51
C ASN A 76 3.00 1.15 0.88
N ASN A 77 2.61 2.39 1.13
CA ASN A 77 1.34 2.95 0.66
C ASN A 77 1.53 4.35 0.08
N TYR A 78 0.48 4.82 -0.59
CA TYR A 78 0.43 6.07 -1.34
C TYR A 78 -0.89 6.81 -1.07
N ASP A 79 -0.97 8.04 -1.57
CA ASP A 79 -2.20 8.84 -1.57
C ASP A 79 -3.24 8.25 -2.52
N THR A 80 -4.38 7.88 -1.96
CA THR A 80 -5.59 7.57 -2.74
C THR A 80 -6.48 8.78 -2.78
N GLU A 81 -7.12 9.02 -3.93
CA GLU A 81 -8.18 10.03 -4.00
C GLU A 81 -9.39 9.58 -3.17
N PRO A 82 -10.13 10.52 -2.55
CA PRO A 82 -11.38 10.20 -1.88
C PRO A 82 -12.38 9.57 -2.83
N LEU A 83 -13.20 8.66 -2.31
CA LEU A 83 -14.33 8.11 -3.05
C LEU A 83 -15.33 9.24 -3.39
N PRO A 84 -15.98 9.20 -4.57
CA PRO A 84 -16.94 10.24 -4.97
C PRO A 84 -18.14 10.36 -4.03
N ASN A 85 -18.54 9.26 -3.38
CA ASN A 85 -19.65 9.21 -2.46
C ASN A 85 -19.15 9.32 -1.00
N PRO A 86 -19.54 10.38 -0.25
CA PRO A 86 -19.13 10.55 1.14
C PRO A 86 -19.57 9.42 2.09
N GLU A 87 -20.72 8.80 1.85
CA GLU A 87 -21.19 7.68 2.69
C GLU A 87 -20.35 6.42 2.47
N GLU A 88 -19.97 6.15 1.22
CA GLU A 88 -19.05 5.06 0.88
C GLU A 88 -17.66 5.32 1.44
N GLN A 89 -17.18 6.55 1.37
CA GLN A 89 -15.91 6.96 2.01
C GLN A 89 -15.94 6.71 3.51
N ALA A 90 -16.99 7.16 4.21
CA ALA A 90 -17.12 6.97 5.65
C ALA A 90 -17.15 5.49 6.04
N LYS A 91 -17.81 4.65 5.23
CA LYS A 91 -17.82 3.20 5.44
C LYS A 91 -16.42 2.59 5.23
N ALA A 92 -15.73 2.96 4.15
CA ALA A 92 -14.38 2.49 3.87
C ALA A 92 -13.40 2.88 4.98
N ASP A 93 -13.48 4.12 5.47
CA ASP A 93 -12.67 4.62 6.59
C ASP A 93 -12.94 3.84 7.87
N ALA A 94 -14.20 3.58 8.19
CA ALA A 94 -14.57 2.79 9.37
C ALA A 94 -14.09 1.34 9.28
N GLU A 95 -14.13 0.73 8.09
CA GLU A 95 -13.57 -0.60 7.85
C GLU A 95 -12.04 -0.62 7.97
N HIS A 96 -11.38 0.42 7.44
CA HIS A 96 -9.93 0.58 7.56
C HIS A 96 -9.49 0.79 9.02
N GLN A 97 -10.20 1.62 9.79
CA GLN A 97 -9.93 1.81 11.22
C GLN A 97 -10.05 0.51 12.01
N LYS A 98 -11.08 -0.32 11.73
CA LYS A 98 -11.23 -1.64 12.35
C LYS A 98 -10.07 -2.57 12.01
N PHE A 99 -9.55 -2.49 10.78
CA PHE A 99 -8.38 -3.26 10.36
C PHE A 99 -7.10 -2.79 11.06
N VAL A 100 -6.85 -1.47 11.08
CA VAL A 100 -5.70 -0.86 11.77
C VAL A 100 -5.68 -1.21 13.25
N ALA A 101 -6.84 -1.22 13.91
CA ALA A 101 -6.98 -1.58 15.32
C ALA A 101 -6.60 -3.04 15.66
N LEU A 102 -6.36 -3.90 14.67
CA LEU A 102 -5.83 -5.25 14.91
C LEU A 102 -4.34 -5.24 15.27
N PHE A 103 -3.63 -4.13 15.00
CA PHE A 103 -2.21 -3.97 15.20
C PHE A 103 -1.93 -3.04 16.38
N ASP A 104 -0.83 -3.27 17.08
CA ASP A 104 -0.33 -2.37 18.11
C ASP A 104 0.39 -1.16 17.50
N HIS A 105 1.02 -1.37 16.34
CA HIS A 105 1.56 -0.30 15.50
C HIS A 105 1.21 -0.55 14.04
N PHE A 106 0.68 0.47 13.37
CA PHE A 106 0.41 0.46 11.95
C PHE A 106 1.27 1.54 11.29
N ILE A 107 2.32 1.13 10.59
CA ILE A 107 3.37 2.04 10.13
C ILE A 107 3.27 2.18 8.61
N GLU A 108 3.00 3.40 8.19
CA GLU A 108 2.74 3.77 6.81
C GLU A 108 3.93 4.51 6.20
N SER A 109 4.42 4.04 5.05
CA SER A 109 5.59 4.62 4.40
C SER A 109 5.44 6.10 4.09
N ARG A 110 4.23 6.52 3.71
CA ARG A 110 3.91 7.92 3.42
C ARG A 110 3.98 8.83 4.65
N VAL A 111 3.77 8.29 5.85
CA VAL A 111 3.75 9.06 7.10
C VAL A 111 5.17 9.20 7.64
N VAL A 112 5.95 8.12 7.61
CA VAL A 112 7.30 8.11 8.21
C VAL A 112 8.42 8.45 7.22
N GLY A 113 8.13 8.50 5.91
CA GLY A 113 9.11 8.81 4.87
C GLY A 113 10.14 7.68 4.61
N LEU A 114 9.89 6.49 5.15
CA LEU A 114 10.69 5.27 4.98
C LEU A 114 9.86 4.20 4.28
N SER A 115 10.48 3.30 3.53
CA SER A 115 9.76 2.28 2.75
C SER A 115 10.58 1.02 2.55
N LYS A 116 9.93 -0.14 2.50
CA LYS A 116 10.60 -1.40 2.15
C LYS A 116 11.18 -1.29 0.74
N PRO A 117 12.38 -1.84 0.46
CA PRO A 117 13.18 -2.72 1.32
C PRO A 117 14.27 -1.99 2.15
N ASP A 118 14.17 -0.68 2.38
CA ASP A 118 15.16 0.06 3.17
C ASP A 118 15.26 -0.46 4.61
N GLN A 119 16.46 -0.89 5.04
CA GLN A 119 16.70 -1.44 6.38
C GLN A 119 16.22 -0.51 7.50
N ARG A 120 16.36 0.81 7.30
CA ARG A 120 15.94 1.81 8.30
C ARG A 120 14.45 1.75 8.61
N PHE A 121 13.63 1.27 7.68
CA PHE A 121 12.19 1.10 7.91
C PHE A 121 11.89 -0.05 8.87
N TYR A 122 12.66 -1.14 8.77
CA TYR A 122 12.56 -2.27 9.69
C TYR A 122 13.09 -1.89 11.07
N ASP A 123 14.21 -1.17 11.15
CA ASP A 123 14.77 -0.68 12.40
C ASP A 123 13.80 0.27 13.12
N TYR A 124 13.14 1.15 12.36
CA TYR A 124 12.06 2.01 12.88
C TYR A 124 10.92 1.19 13.47
N ALA A 125 10.49 0.13 12.79
CA ALA A 125 9.40 -0.72 13.27
C ALA A 125 9.78 -1.52 14.52
N LEU A 126 11.01 -2.05 14.59
CA LEU A 126 11.52 -2.74 15.78
C LEU A 126 11.55 -1.78 16.98
N LYS A 127 12.09 -0.57 16.78
CA LYS A 127 12.09 0.48 17.81
C LYS A 127 10.69 0.83 18.28
N ALA A 128 9.73 1.03 17.36
CA ALA A 128 8.33 1.28 17.72
C ALA A 128 7.73 0.09 18.50
N ALA A 129 8.07 -1.13 18.11
CA ALA A 129 7.66 -2.35 18.80
C ALA A 129 8.30 -2.50 20.20
N GLY A 130 9.34 -1.73 20.54
CA GLY A 130 10.13 -1.95 21.75
C GLY A 130 10.97 -3.23 21.66
N CYS A 131 11.24 -3.71 20.45
CA CYS A 131 12.11 -4.84 20.17
C CYS A 131 13.48 -4.32 19.72
N THR A 132 14.54 -5.00 20.12
CA THR A 132 15.88 -4.80 19.54
C THR A 132 16.05 -5.72 18.33
N ALA A 133 16.82 -5.26 17.34
CA ALA A 133 17.24 -6.08 16.20
C ALA A 133 18.19 -7.21 16.64
#